data_AF-A0A0B2UI27-F1
#
_entry.id   AF-A0A0B2UI27-F1
#
_cell.length_a   1.000
_cell.length_b   1.000
_cell.length_c   1.000
_cell.angle_alpha   90.00
_cell.angle_beta   90.00
_cell.angle_gamma   90.00
#
_symmetry.space_group_name_H-M   'P 1'
#
loop_
_entity.id
_entity.type
_entity.pdbx_description
1 polymer ?
#
loop_
_entity_poly.entity_id
_entity_poly.type
_entity_poly.pdbx_seq_one_letter_code
_entity_poly.pdbx_strand_id
1 'polypeptide(L)' 'MKKHPNKHIREAIEYAIENGWDVVETGKSGHAFCRLKCVLGHAEHQMSVWSTPKDPETHAKQILRKVKQCNGDEL' A
#
# COMPACT_ATOMS: atom_id res chain seq x y z
N MET A 1 -12.07 -7.37 2.58
CA MET A 1 -10.86 -6.98 3.31
C MET A 1 -11.23 -6.26 4.61
N LYS A 2 -10.51 -6.52 5.72
CA LYS A 2 -10.67 -5.74 6.96
C LYS A 2 -10.26 -4.28 6.71
N LYS A 3 -10.73 -3.34 7.53
CA LYS A 3 -10.29 -1.93 7.48
C LYS A 3 -9.07 -1.75 8.38
N HIS A 4 -8.02 -1.10 7.88
CA HIS A 4 -6.84 -0.78 8.69
C HIS A 4 -7.26 0.23 9.80
N PRO A 5 -6.81 0.06 11.06
CA PRO A 5 -7.23 0.93 12.17
C PRO A 5 -6.83 2.39 11.98
N ASN A 6 -5.66 2.65 11.37
CA ASN A 6 -5.20 4.00 11.09
C ASN A 6 -5.84 4.58 9.81
N LYS A 7 -6.37 5.81 9.88
CA LYS A 7 -7.03 6.49 8.76
C LYS A 7 -6.10 6.82 7.58
N HIS A 8 -4.87 7.27 7.83
CA HIS A 8 -3.93 7.67 6.78
C HIS A 8 -3.52 6.48 5.93
N ILE A 9 -3.34 5.31 6.57
CA ILE A 9 -3.04 4.07 5.85
C ILE A 9 -4.24 3.63 5.01
N ARG A 10 -5.49 3.81 5.50
CA ARG A 10 -6.68 3.53 4.70
C ARG A 10 -6.74 4.42 3.46
N GLU A 11 -6.59 5.73 3.64
CA GLU A 11 -6.57 6.69 2.53
C GLU A 11 -5.46 6.38 1.52
N ALA A 12 -4.28 5.95 1.98
CA ALA A 12 -3.19 5.56 1.09
C ALA A 12 -3.46 4.26 0.32
N ILE A 13 -4.14 3.28 0.94
CA ILE A 13 -4.60 2.06 0.24
C ILE A 13 -5.66 2.40 -0.80
N GLU A 14 -6.63 3.24 -0.44
CA GLU A 14 -7.70 3.69 -1.35
C GLU A 14 -7.09 4.40 -2.57
N TYR A 15 -6.16 5.34 -2.34
CA TYR A 15 -5.41 5.98 -3.41
C TYR A 15 -4.66 4.98 -4.30
N ALA A 16 -4.03 3.95 -3.71
CA ALA A 16 -3.35 2.92 -4.50
C ALA A 16 -4.32 2.19 -5.44
N ILE A 17 -5.49 1.80 -4.93
CA ILE A 17 -6.54 1.12 -5.72
C ILE A 17 -7.02 2.00 -6.87
N GLU A 18 -7.30 3.27 -6.61
CA GLU A 18 -7.70 4.24 -7.63
C GLU A 18 -6.64 4.43 -8.73
N ASN A 19 -5.37 4.17 -8.40
CA ASN A 19 -4.23 4.28 -9.31
C ASN A 19 -3.80 2.92 -9.90
N GLY A 20 -4.68 1.91 -9.91
CA GLY A 20 -4.39 0.63 -10.56
C GLY A 20 -3.42 -0.25 -9.76
N TRP A 21 -3.57 -0.26 -8.44
CA TRP A 21 -2.93 -1.26 -7.58
C TRP A 21 -3.97 -2.22 -6.99
N ASP A 22 -3.63 -3.50 -6.99
CA ASP A 22 -4.39 -4.55 -6.33
C ASP A 22 -3.95 -4.73 -4.88
N VAL A 23 -4.92 -5.04 -4.02
CA VAL A 23 -4.68 -5.37 -2.63
C VAL A 23 -4.75 -6.88 -2.42
N VAL A 24 -3.61 -7.47 -2.10
CA VAL A 24 -3.44 -8.89 -1.83
C VAL A 24 -3.49 -9.12 -0.32
N GLU A 25 -4.42 -9.95 0.13
CA GLU A 25 -4.52 -10.33 1.54
C GLU A 25 -3.28 -11.16 1.94
N THR A 26 -2.66 -10.79 3.06
CA THR A 26 -1.57 -11.54 3.65
C THR A 26 -2.15 -12.58 4.61
N GLY A 27 -1.59 -13.80 4.61
CA GLY A 27 -2.05 -14.90 5.46
C GLY A 27 -1.89 -14.62 6.97
N LYS A 28 -2.28 -15.59 7.80
CA LYS A 28 -2.39 -15.47 9.27
C LYS A 28 -1.09 -15.16 10.03
N SER A 29 0.07 -15.16 9.37
CA SER A 29 1.38 -15.21 10.03
C SER A 29 2.26 -13.96 9.84
N GLY A 30 1.74 -12.88 9.25
CA GLY A 30 2.54 -11.70 8.93
C GLY A 30 2.11 -10.47 9.71
N HIS A 31 3.07 -9.74 10.28
CA HIS A 31 2.88 -8.37 10.76
C HIS A 31 2.29 -7.41 9.69
N ALA A 32 2.26 -7.85 8.43
CA ALA A 32 1.62 -7.18 7.31
C ALA A 32 0.09 -7.34 7.34
N PHE A 33 -0.60 -6.21 7.19
CA PHE A 33 -2.04 -6.12 7.04
C PHE A 33 -2.50 -6.62 5.66
N CYS A 34 -1.79 -6.18 4.61
CA CYS A 34 -2.00 -6.58 3.23
C CYS A 34 -0.74 -6.29 2.42
N ARG A 35 -0.75 -6.67 1.14
CA ARG A 35 0.30 -6.34 0.18
C ARG A 35 -0.32 -5.66 -1.03
N LEU A 36 0.17 -4.49 -1.37
CA LEU A 36 -0.20 -3.76 -2.58
C LEU A 36 0.69 -4.23 -3.74
N LYS A 37 0.09 -4.47 -4.91
CA LYS A 37 0.81 -4.81 -6.15
C LYS A 37 0.23 -4.04 -7.32
N CYS A 38 1.09 -3.50 -8.18
CA CYS A 38 0.65 -2.88 -9.42
C CYS A 38 -0.01 -3.92 -10.35
N VAL A 39 -1.17 -3.57 -10.93
CA VAL A 39 -1.89 -4.45 -11.86
C VAL A 39 -1.16 -4.66 -13.19
N LEU A 40 -0.27 -3.74 -13.55
CA LEU A 40 0.55 -3.81 -14.77
C LEU A 40 1.67 -4.85 -14.69
N GLY A 41 1.78 -5.60 -13.59
CA GLY A 41 2.72 -6.72 -13.47
C GLY A 41 4.18 -6.32 -13.22
N HIS A 42 4.44 -5.05 -12.90
CA HIS A 42 5.78 -4.58 -12.53
C HIS A 42 6.25 -5.27 -11.25
N ALA A 43 7.31 -6.07 -11.34
CA ALA A 43 7.86 -6.81 -10.20
C ALA A 43 8.35 -5.89 -9.06
N GLU A 44 8.77 -4.67 -9.37
CA GLU A 44 9.30 -3.69 -8.41
C GLU A 44 8.22 -2.78 -7.79
N HIS A 45 7.01 -2.76 -8.37
CA HIS A 45 5.88 -1.97 -7.90
C HIS A 45 4.97 -2.84 -7.03
N GLN A 46 5.51 -3.23 -5.89
CA GLN A 46 4.79 -3.91 -4.83
C GLN A 46 5.26 -3.43 -3.45
N MET A 47 4.37 -3.40 -2.47
CA MET A 47 4.68 -2.94 -1.12
C MET A 47 3.85 -3.70 -0.08
N SER A 48 4.45 -4.06 1.05
CA SER A 48 3.72 -4.62 2.20
C SER A 48 3.23 -3.47 3.08
N VAL A 49 1.94 -3.51 3.43
CA VAL A 49 1.34 -2.58 4.37
C VAL A 49 1.35 -3.22 5.76
N TRP A 50 1.94 -2.56 6.74
CA TRP A 50 2.06 -3.11 8.10
C TRP A 50 0.80 -2.84 8.93
N SER A 51 0.41 -3.79 9.78
CA SER A 51 -0.75 -3.63 10.69
C SER A 51 -0.47 -2.70 11.86
N THR A 52 0.78 -2.71 12.36
CA THR A 52 1.23 -1.91 13.51
C THR A 52 2.58 -1.24 13.22
N PRO A 53 2.63 -0.29 12.26
CA PRO A 53 3.85 0.47 11.99
C PRO A 53 4.16 1.42 13.16
N LYS A 54 5.45 1.64 13.43
CA LYS A 54 5.91 2.60 14.45
C LYS A 54 5.39 4.01 14.19
N ASP A 55 5.34 4.42 12.92
CA ASP A 55 4.81 5.71 12.48
C ASP A 55 3.82 5.52 11.30
N PRO A 56 2.50 5.52 11.56
CA PRO A 56 1.50 5.24 10.54
C PRO A 56 1.42 6.27 9.41
N GLU A 57 1.69 7.55 9.72
CA GLU A 57 1.62 8.64 8.74
C GLU A 57 2.78 8.57 7.75
N THR A 58 4.00 8.34 8.22
CA THR A 58 5.16 8.10 7.36
C THR A 58 4.97 6.86 6.52
N HIS A 59 4.40 5.79 7.10
CA HIS A 59 4.10 4.58 6.35
C HIS A 59 3.06 4.84 5.24
N ALA A 60 2.01 5.61 5.51
CA ALA A 60 1.05 6.04 4.50
C ALA A 60 1.73 6.87 3.39
N LYS A 61 2.59 7.82 3.73
CA LYS A 61 3.36 8.60 2.75
C LYS A 61 4.25 7.72 1.87
N GLN A 62 4.86 6.66 2.43
CA GLN A 62 5.65 5.70 1.66
C GLN A 62 4.80 4.94 0.63
N ILE A 63 3.59 4.51 1.01
CA ILE A 63 2.64 3.87 0.10
C ILE A 63 2.29 4.82 -1.05
N LEU A 64 1.87 6.05 -0.74
CA LEU A 64 1.53 7.07 -1.74
C LEU A 64 2.70 7.33 -2.70
N ARG A 65 3.91 7.48 -2.17
CA ARG A 65 5.12 7.69 -2.99
C ARG A 65 5.36 6.52 -3.95
N LYS A 66 5.22 5.29 -3.47
CA LYS A 66 5.43 4.10 -4.30
C LYS A 66 4.41 4.02 -5.44
N VAL A 67 3.16 4.41 -5.18
CA VAL A 67 2.10 4.50 -6.19
C VAL A 67 2.43 5.57 -7.24
N LYS A 68 2.83 6.78 -6.81
CA LYS A 68 3.24 7.87 -7.71
C LYS A 68 4.44 7.49 -8.59
N GLN A 69 5.45 6.84 -8.01
CA GLN A 69 6.60 6.31 -8.74
C GLN A 69 6.16 5.33 -9.84
N CYS A 70 5.17 4.48 -9.58
CA CYS A 70 4.66 3.54 -10.58
C CYS A 70 3.94 4.22 -11.74
N ASN A 71 3.24 5.33 -11.47
CA ASN A 71 2.53 6.07 -12.51
C ASN A 71 3.43 6.98 -13.36
N GLY A 72 4.69 7.16 -12.96
CA GLY A 72 5.58 8.13 -13.59
C GLY A 72 5.26 9.59 -13.22
N ASP A 73 4.53 9.82 -12.14
CA ASP A 73 4.19 11.17 -11.62
C ASP A 73 5.38 11.84 -10.87
N GLU A 74 6.50 11.13 -10.68
CA GLU A 74 7.77 11.71 -10.20
C GLU A 74 8.70 11.97 -11.40
N LEU A 75 8.71 13.22 -11.88
CA LEU A 75 9.84 13.88 -12.57
C LEU A 75 10.62 14.72 -11.54
#